data_AF-A0A3P1XKA2-F1
#
_entry.id   AF-A0A3P1XKA2-F1
#
_cell.length_a   1.000
_cell.length_b   1.000
_cell.length_c   1.000
_cell.angle_alpha   90.00
_cell.angle_beta   90.00
_cell.angle_gamma   90.00
#
_symmetry.space_group_name_H-M   'P 1'
#
loop_
_entity.id
_entity.type
_entity.pdbx_description
1 polymer ?
#
loop_
_entity_poly.entity_id
_entity_poly.type
_entity_poly.pdbx_seq_one_letter_code
_entity_poly.pdbx_strand_id
1 'polypeptide(L)'
;FFNISGSVFVEQEVDSSIRASAQGLFMTMVNGVGAWVGSILSGMAVDYFSVDGVKDWQTIWLVFAGYALFLAVIFFFGFKYNHDPEKIKHRAVTH
;
A
#
# COMPACT_ATOMS: atom_id res chain seq x y z
N PHE A 1 0.35 -6.92 -7.08
CA PHE A 1 1.46 -7.20 -6.14
C PHE A 1 1.13 -6.69 -4.73
N PHE A 2 0.95 -5.38 -4.53
CA PHE A 2 0.61 -4.78 -3.22
C PHE A 2 -0.60 -5.40 -2.52
N ASN A 3 -1.71 -5.60 -3.24
CA ASN A 3 -2.93 -6.20 -2.68
C ASN A 3 -2.73 -7.65 -2.20
N ILE A 4 -1.92 -8.45 -2.90
CA ILE A 4 -1.66 -9.85 -2.54
C ILE A 4 -0.69 -9.94 -1.36
N SER A 5 0.38 -9.14 -1.36
CA SER A 5 1.33 -9.11 -0.24
C SER A 5 0.67 -8.57 1.03
N GLY A 6 -0.19 -7.55 0.91
CA GLY A 6 -0.96 -7.00 2.02
C GLY A 6 -2.00 -7.98 2.55
N SER A 7 -2.72 -8.69 1.68
CA SER A 7 -3.68 -9.71 2.13
C SER A 7 -3.00 -10.85 2.88
N VAL A 8 -1.83 -11.32 2.42
CA VAL A 8 -1.04 -12.36 3.12
C VAL A 8 -0.55 -11.88 4.48
N PHE A 9 -0.11 -10.62 4.61
CA PHE A 9 0.26 -10.06 5.91
C PHE A 9 -0.93 -10.00 6.87
N VAL A 10 -2.10 -9.56 6.39
CA VAL A 10 -3.35 -9.55 7.18
C VAL A 10 -3.74 -10.96 7.61
N GLU A 11 -3.55 -11.99 6.78
CA GLU A 11 -3.81 -13.38 7.19
C GLU A 11 -2.89 -13.87 8.32
N GLN A 12 -1.64 -13.42 8.33
CA GLN A 12 -0.64 -13.84 9.30
C GLN A 12 -0.83 -13.15 10.67
N GLU A 13 -1.29 -11.90 10.68
CA GLU A 13 -1.38 -11.08 11.89
C GLU A 13 -2.76 -11.15 12.57
N VAL A 14 -3.80 -11.53 11.83
CA VAL A 14 -5.19 -11.49 12.32
C VAL A 14 -5.72 -12.88 12.62
N ASP A 15 -6.47 -13.01 13.73
CA ASP A 15 -7.10 -14.26 14.16
C ASP A 15 -8.00 -14.88 13.06
N SER A 16 -7.97 -16.21 12.97
CA SER A 16 -8.71 -16.98 11.97
C SER A 16 -10.21 -16.66 11.92
N SER A 17 -10.82 -16.28 13.04
CA SER A 17 -12.25 -15.97 13.15
C SER A 17 -12.70 -14.72 12.37
N ILE A 18 -11.80 -13.75 12.16
CA ILE A 18 -12.13 -12.47 11.49
C ILE A 18 -11.32 -12.22 10.22
N ARG A 19 -10.47 -13.17 9.81
CA ARG A 19 -9.58 -13.05 8.65
C ARG A 19 -10.30 -12.68 7.36
N ALA A 20 -11.41 -13.35 7.06
CA ALA A 20 -12.19 -13.08 5.85
C ALA A 20 -12.73 -11.63 5.82
N SER A 21 -13.21 -11.14 6.97
CA SER A 21 -13.68 -9.75 7.12
C SER A 21 -12.53 -8.75 7.00
N ALA A 22 -11.38 -9.04 7.60
CA ALA A 22 -10.19 -8.17 7.52
C ALA A 22 -9.65 -8.07 6.09
N GLN A 23 -9.64 -9.18 5.34
CA GLN A 23 -9.26 -9.17 3.92
C GLN A 23 -10.26 -8.42 3.05
N GLY A 24 -11.57 -8.62 3.27
CA GLY A 24 -12.62 -7.88 2.57
C GLY A 24 -12.51 -6.38 2.81
N LEU A 25 -12.26 -5.97 4.05
CA LEU A 25 -12.04 -4.56 4.41
C LEU A 25 -10.76 -4.02 3.76
N PHE A 26 -9.66 -4.77 3.80
CA PHE A 26 -8.40 -4.36 3.17
C PHE A 26 -8.58 -4.14 1.66
N MET A 27 -9.23 -5.08 0.96
CA MET A 27 -9.49 -4.97 -0.47
C MET A 27 -10.41 -3.78 -0.80
N THR A 28 -11.43 -3.53 0.02
CA THR A 28 -12.33 -2.39 -0.13
C THR A 28 -11.60 -1.06 0.09
N MET A 29 -10.69 -1.01 1.05
CA MET A 29 -9.89 0.18 1.30
C MET A 29 -8.88 0.45 0.20
N VAL A 30 -8.20 -0.57 -0.34
CA VAL A 30 -7.19 -0.36 -1.40
C VAL A 30 -7.84 -0.10 -2.75
N ASN A 31 -8.80 -0.94 -3.17
CA ASN A 31 -9.38 -0.87 -4.51
C ASN A 31 -10.64 -0.01 -4.59
N GLY A 32 -11.28 0.29 -3.45
CA GLY A 32 -12.41 1.20 -3.37
C GLY A 32 -11.96 2.60 -2.97
N VAL A 33 -11.89 2.83 -1.65
CA VAL A 33 -11.65 4.17 -1.09
C VAL A 33 -10.31 4.75 -1.56
N GLY A 34 -9.25 3.96 -1.51
CA GLY A 34 -7.91 4.37 -1.91
C GLY A 34 -7.83 4.73 -3.40
N ALA A 35 -8.44 3.92 -4.26
CA ALA A 35 -8.52 4.22 -5.69
C ALA A 35 -9.34 5.49 -5.97
N TRP A 36 -10.46 5.69 -5.26
CA TRP A 36 -11.30 6.87 -5.41
C TRP A 36 -10.56 8.15 -4.99
N VAL A 37 -9.97 8.17 -3.79
CA VAL A 37 -9.16 9.31 -3.31
C VAL A 37 -7.95 9.54 -4.23
N GLY A 38 -7.26 8.48 -4.63
CA GLY A 38 -6.13 8.56 -5.54
C GLY A 38 -6.51 9.14 -6.90
N SER A 39 -7.70 8.84 -7.41
CA SER A 39 -8.20 9.39 -8.68
C SER A 39 -8.46 10.89 -8.59
N ILE A 40 -9.02 11.37 -7.47
CA ILE A 40 -9.25 12.81 -7.25
C ILE A 40 -7.90 13.55 -7.14
N LEU A 41 -7.00 13.06 -6.28
CA LEU A 41 -5.71 13.71 -6.06
C LEU A 41 -4.82 13.68 -7.30
N SER A 42 -4.82 12.59 -8.06
CA SER A 42 -4.07 12.50 -9.32
C SER A 42 -4.65 13.42 -10.39
N GLY A 43 -5.98 13.56 -10.48
CA GLY A 43 -6.63 14.54 -11.35
C GLY A 43 -6.19 15.97 -11.02
N MET A 44 -6.25 16.35 -9.74
CA MET A 44 -5.80 17.67 -9.28
C MET A 44 -4.32 17.93 -9.59
N ALA A 45 -3.45 16.94 -9.39
CA ALA A 45 -2.04 17.06 -9.71
C ALA A 45 -1.81 17.25 -11.22
N VAL A 46 -2.48 16.45 -12.06
CA VAL A 46 -2.39 16.55 -13.51
C VAL A 46 -2.87 17.92 -14.02
N ASP A 47 -3.96 18.43 -13.46
CA ASP A 47 -4.51 19.73 -13.85
C ASP A 47 -3.60 20.89 -13.42
N TYR A 48 -2.98 20.80 -12.24
CA TYR A 48 -2.04 21.81 -11.76
C TYR A 48 -0.79 21.92 -12.63
N PHE A 49 -0.29 20.80 -13.15
CA PHE A 49 0.88 20.75 -14.06
C PHE A 49 0.49 20.82 -15.55
N SER A 50 -0.73 21.27 -15.85
CA SER A 50 -1.17 21.57 -17.21
C SER A 50 -0.98 23.06 -17.49
N VAL A 51 -0.22 23.40 -18.52
CA VAL A 51 0.03 24.80 -18.94
C VAL A 51 -0.70 25.03 -20.25
N ASP A 52 -1.56 26.06 -20.31
CA ASP A 52 -2.36 26.40 -21.49
C ASP A 52 -3.17 25.23 -22.08
N GLY A 53 -3.64 24.32 -21.22
CA GLY A 53 -4.40 23.13 -21.62
C GLY A 53 -3.54 21.97 -22.14
N VAL A 54 -2.23 22.13 -22.21
CA VAL A 54 -1.27 21.08 -22.54
C VAL A 54 -0.69 20.49 -21.26
N LYS A 55 -0.91 19.19 -21.08
CA LYS A 55 -0.40 18.44 -19.91
C LYS A 55 1.10 18.23 -20.02
N ASP A 56 1.86 18.73 -19.04
CA ASP A 56 3.29 18.42 -18.90
C ASP A 56 3.46 17.04 -18.25
N TRP A 57 3.42 16.00 -19.09
CA TRP A 57 3.55 14.62 -18.64
C TRP A 57 4.87 14.35 -17.91
N GLN A 58 5.97 15.00 -18.31
CA GLN A 58 7.26 14.79 -17.68
C GLN A 58 7.23 15.23 -16.22
N THR A 59 6.72 16.44 -15.96
CA THR A 59 6.60 16.97 -14.60
C THR A 59 5.58 16.16 -13.78
N ILE A 60 4.45 15.76 -14.36
CA ILE A 60 3.45 14.90 -13.71
C ILE A 60 4.08 13.57 -13.26
N TRP A 61 4.82 12.90 -14.14
CA TRP A 61 5.48 11.64 -13.79
C TRP A 61 6.55 11.82 -12.72
N LEU A 62 7.31 12.93 -12.76
CA LEU A 62 8.28 13.26 -11.71
C LEU A 62 7.63 13.48 -10.35
N VAL A 63 6.45 14.11 -10.31
CA VAL A 63 5.68 14.30 -9.07
C VAL A 63 5.21 12.96 -8.51
N PHE A 64 4.68 12.07 -9.34
CA PHE A 64 4.31 10.71 -8.90
C PHE A 64 5.52 9.90 -8.44
N ALA A 65 6.66 10.02 -9.13
CA ALA A 65 7.91 9.39 -8.70
C ALA A 65 8.39 9.94 -7.36
N GLY A 66 8.30 11.26 -7.15
CA GLY A 66 8.64 11.91 -5.88
C GLY A 66 7.75 11.43 -4.73
N TYR A 67 6.44 11.30 -4.96
CA TYR A 67 5.51 10.74 -3.99
C TYR A 67 5.85 9.27 -3.65
N ALA A 68 6.13 8.45 -4.65
CA ALA A 68 6.53 7.06 -4.44
C ALA A 68 7.85 6.95 -3.65
N LEU A 69 8.83 7.80 -3.93
CA LEU A 69 10.09 7.87 -3.20
C LEU A 69 9.87 8.31 -1.74
N PHE A 70 9.02 9.31 -1.51
CA PHE A 70 8.66 9.75 -0.16
C PHE A 70 8.02 8.63 0.66
N LEU A 71 7.08 7.89 0.08
CA LEU A 71 6.52 6.70 0.72
C LEU A 71 7.59 5.63 0.96
N ALA A 72 8.48 5.36 0.01
CA ALA A 72 9.56 4.40 0.18
C ALA A 72 10.47 4.77 1.36
N VAL A 73 10.77 6.05 1.55
CA VAL A 73 11.53 6.56 2.70
C VAL A 73 10.77 6.33 4.01
N ILE A 74 9.47 6.64 4.06
CA ILE A 74 8.63 6.36 5.24
C ILE A 74 8.64 4.87 5.56
N PHE A 75 8.46 4.00 4.57
CA PHE A 75 8.50 2.56 4.76
C PHE A 75 9.87 2.10 5.25
N PHE A 76 10.96 2.60 4.67
CA PHE A 76 12.32 2.25 5.07
C PHE A 76 12.60 2.55 6.55
N PHE A 77 12.14 3.70 7.05
CA PHE A 77 12.33 4.07 8.47
C PHE A 77 11.25 3.49 9.41
N GLY A 78 10.02 3.34 8.93
CA GLY A 78 8.87 2.88 9.72
C GLY A 78 8.80 1.36 9.90
N PHE A 79 9.28 0.58 8.93
CA PHE A 79 9.37 -0.87 9.05
C PHE A 79 10.59 -1.28 9.89
N LYS A 80 10.48 -1.13 11.21
CA LYS A 80 11.32 -1.89 12.16
C LYS A 80 10.80 -3.33 12.22
N TYR A 81 11.37 -4.19 11.38
CA TYR A 81 11.07 -5.63 11.43
C TYR A 81 11.70 -6.25 12.68
N ASN A 82 10.89 -6.61 13.67
CA ASN A 82 11.33 -7.42 14.80
C ASN A 82 11.40 -8.88 14.31
N HIS A 83 12.59 -9.30 13.85
CA HIS A 83 12.87 -10.70 13.52
C HIS A 83 12.82 -11.48 14.84
N ASP A 84 11.68 -12.11 15.15
CA ASP A 84 11.55 -12.98 16.31
C ASP A 84 11.60 -14.46 15.84
N PRO A 85 12.82 -15.05 15.72
CA PRO A 85 13.00 -16.39 15.18
C PRO A 85 12.36 -17.50 16.01
N GLU A 86 11.97 -17.25 17.27
CA GLU A 86 11.34 -18.27 18.11
C GLU A 86 9.92 -18.63 17.69
N LYS A 87 9.14 -17.69 17.12
CA LYS A 87 7.77 -17.95 16.66
C LYS A 87 7.69 -18.91 15.47
N ILE A 88 8.77 -19.04 14.69
CA ILE A 88 8.85 -19.95 13.54
C ILE A 88 9.06 -21.40 14.01
N LYS A 89 9.82 -21.60 15.09
CA LYS A 89 10.21 -22.93 15.58
C LYS A 89 9.04 -23.72 16.17
N HIS A 90 8.11 -23.04 16.85
CA HIS A 90 6.93 -23.69 17.44
C HIS A 90 5.89 -24.18 16.43
N ARG A 91 5.89 -23.65 15.20
CA ARG A 91 4.93 -24.06 14.15
C ARG A 91 5.40 -25.28 13.35
N ALA A 92 6.70 -25.59 13.38
CA ALA A 92 7.29 -26.74 12.68
C ALA A 92 7.21 -28.06 13.47
N VAL A 93 6.89 -28.00 14.77
CA VAL A 93 6.93 -29.18 15.67
C VAL A 93 5.52 -29.75 15.95
N THR A 94 4.46 -29.04 15.56
CA THR A 94 3.05 -29.43 15.79
C THR A 94 2.31 -29.95 14.56
N HIS A 95 3.03 -30.25 13.47
CA HIS A 95 2.49 -30.98 12.32
C HIS A 95 3.01 -32.41 12.29
#